data_AF-A0A7T5EQG2-F1
#
_entry.id   AF-A0A7T5EQG2-F1
#
_cell.length_a   1.000
_cell.length_b   1.000
_cell.length_c   1.000
_cell.angle_alpha   90.00
_cell.angle_beta   90.00
_cell.angle_gamma   90.00
#
_symmetry.space_group_name_H-M   'P 1'
#
loop_
_entity.id
_entity.type
_entity.pdbx_description
1 polymer ?
#
loop_
_entity_poly.entity_id
_entity_poly.type
_entity_poly.pdbx_seq_one_letter_code
_entity_poly.pdbx_strand_id
1 'polypeptide(L)'
;MTMYSFVSEQSRKSHSVKNVYDYLKTHVNKGLWDKNMTWESISGTEGIPVPEKDRYKVINLRLHDEHLSPYFKTSMNLFHMLMLDESAEMRLYKAENGWLLTFEGVPQEPQPFGQSGYDMR
;
A
#
# COMPACT_ATOMS: atom_id res chain seq x y z
N MET A 1 12.14 -4.42 -5.62
CA MET A 1 11.56 -3.27 -6.34
C MET A 1 10.44 -2.72 -5.47
N THR A 2 10.50 -1.44 -5.12
CA THR A 2 9.46 -0.79 -4.32
C THR A 2 8.34 -0.36 -5.25
N MET A 3 7.13 -0.85 -4.98
CA MET A 3 5.91 -0.41 -5.64
C MET A 3 5.19 0.60 -4.75
N TYR A 4 4.31 1.43 -5.33
CA TYR A 4 3.58 2.42 -4.57
C TYR A 4 2.11 2.48 -4.96
N SER A 5 1.31 3.07 -4.06
CA SER A 5 -0.04 3.51 -4.33
C SER A 5 -0.29 4.84 -3.63
N PHE A 6 -0.74 5.82 -4.39
CA PHE A 6 -1.18 7.11 -3.91
C PHE A 6 -2.70 7.17 -3.92
N VAL A 7 -3.27 7.50 -2.76
CA VAL A 7 -4.71 7.70 -2.56
C VAL A 7 -4.93 9.18 -2.28
N SER A 8 -5.58 9.89 -3.20
CA SER A 8 -5.91 11.31 -3.05
C SER A 8 -6.95 11.50 -1.94
N GLU A 9 -6.98 12.68 -1.32
CA GLU A 9 -7.97 13.02 -0.29
C GLU A 9 -9.44 12.88 -0.77
N GLN A 10 -9.70 13.07 -2.07
CA GLN A 10 -11.02 12.94 -2.67
C GLN A 10 -11.43 11.48 -2.96
N SER A 11 -10.52 10.51 -2.79
CA SER A 11 -10.88 9.10 -2.95
C SER A 11 -11.83 8.65 -1.83
N ARG A 12 -12.78 7.79 -2.17
CA ARG A 12 -13.65 7.11 -1.18
C ARG A 12 -12.87 6.28 -0.15
N LYS A 13 -11.60 5.94 -0.45
CA LYS A 13 -10.73 5.20 0.47
C LYS A 13 -9.89 6.11 1.38
N SER A 14 -9.83 7.43 1.14
CA SER A 14 -8.97 8.35 1.92
C SER A 14 -9.21 8.23 3.43
N HIS A 15 -10.48 8.27 3.84
CA HIS A 15 -10.85 8.15 5.26
C HIS A 15 -10.37 6.84 5.89
N SER A 16 -10.51 5.72 5.17
CA SER A 16 -10.04 4.42 5.65
C SER A 16 -8.52 4.36 5.76
N VAL A 17 -7.80 4.94 4.80
CA VAL A 17 -6.33 5.01 4.84
C VAL A 17 -5.88 5.87 6.02
N LYS A 18 -6.51 7.01 6.25
CA LYS A 18 -6.27 7.88 7.40
C LYS A 18 -6.43 7.14 8.73
N ASN A 19 -7.50 6.37 8.88
CA ASN A 19 -7.73 5.59 10.10
C ASN A 19 -6.60 4.58 10.38
N VAL A 20 -6.09 3.93 9.32
CA VAL A 20 -4.93 3.03 9.45
C VAL A 20 -3.68 3.82 9.82
N TYR A 21 -3.45 4.98 9.21
CA TYR A 21 -2.33 5.85 9.55
C TYR A 21 -2.36 6.30 11.02
N ASP A 22 -3.48 6.82 11.49
CA ASP A 22 -3.65 7.31 12.86
C ASP A 22 -3.49 6.17 13.89
N TYR A 23 -3.94 4.96 13.53
CA TYR A 23 -3.67 3.75 14.30
C TYR A 23 -2.16 3.46 14.38
N LEU A 24 -1.47 3.39 13.24
CA LEU A 24 -0.04 3.09 13.21
C LEU A 24 0.79 4.16 13.94
N LYS A 25 0.40 5.42 13.82
CA LYS A 25 1.00 6.57 14.51
C LYS A 25 1.03 6.43 16.03
N THR A 26 0.05 5.74 16.61
CA THR A 26 -0.04 5.53 18.06
C THR A 26 0.59 4.20 18.51
N HIS A 27 0.75 3.23 17.61
CA HIS A 27 1.17 1.86 17.95
C HIS A 27 2.60 1.51 17.50
N VAL A 28 3.19 2.28 16.59
CA VAL A 28 4.54 2.03 16.06
C VAL A 28 5.54 3.02 16.65
N ASN A 29 6.66 2.51 17.15
CA ASN A 29 7.73 3.35 17.71
C ASN A 29 8.27 4.32 16.65
N LYS A 30 8.30 5.62 16.98
CA LYS A 30 8.80 6.70 16.12
C LYS A 30 10.25 6.49 15.63
N GLY A 31 11.08 5.75 16.37
CA GLY A 31 12.44 5.43 15.95
C GLY A 31 12.52 4.56 14.70
N LEU A 32 11.43 3.89 14.33
CA LEU A 32 11.32 3.06 13.12
C LEU A 32 10.72 3.81 11.92
N TRP A 33 10.37 5.08 12.08
CA TRP A 33 9.70 5.82 11.02
C TRP A 33 10.72 6.38 10.03
N ASP A 34 10.39 6.26 8.75
CA ASP A 34 11.15 6.89 7.69
C ASP A 34 10.75 8.35 7.57
N LYS A 35 11.74 9.24 7.54
CA LYS A 35 11.46 10.68 7.55
C LYS A 35 10.66 11.10 6.31
N ASN A 36 11.18 10.76 5.14
CA ASN A 36 10.62 11.16 3.85
C ASN A 36 10.76 10.04 2.82
N MET A 37 9.82 9.99 1.88
CA MET A 37 9.86 9.19 0.67
C MET A 37 9.41 10.09 -0.49
N THR A 38 10.13 10.06 -1.60
CA THR A 38 9.73 10.77 -2.81
C THR A 38 9.56 9.77 -3.94
N TRP A 39 8.38 9.76 -4.53
CA TRP A 39 8.12 8.99 -5.74
C TRP A 39 7.61 9.92 -6.85
N GLU A 40 8.38 10.04 -7.93
CA GLU A 40 8.12 11.00 -9.00
C GLU A 40 7.93 12.43 -8.44
N SER A 41 6.70 12.95 -8.45
CA SER A 41 6.33 14.26 -7.91
C SER A 41 5.59 14.18 -6.56
N ILE A 42 5.42 12.99 -5.99
CA ILE A 42 4.67 12.77 -4.75
C ILE A 42 5.67 12.66 -3.59
N SER A 43 5.57 13.60 -2.65
CA SER A 43 6.38 13.59 -1.43
C SER A 43 5.56 13.07 -0.26
N GLY A 44 5.97 11.93 0.28
CA GLY A 44 5.49 11.35 1.53
C GLY A 44 6.41 11.74 2.69
N THR A 45 5.82 12.03 3.83
CA THR A 45 6.49 12.35 5.10
C THR A 45 5.95 11.45 6.20
N GLU A 46 6.71 11.32 7.30
CA GLU A 46 6.30 10.52 8.46
C GLU A 46 5.93 9.07 8.03
N GLY A 47 6.82 8.38 7.33
CA GLY A 47 6.61 7.02 6.86
C GLY A 47 6.58 6.03 7.99
N ILE A 48 5.42 5.44 8.25
CA ILE A 48 5.24 4.48 9.34
C ILE A 48 5.31 3.07 8.75
N PRO A 49 6.27 2.22 9.18
CA PRO A 49 6.27 0.82 8.79
C PRO A 49 5.08 0.11 9.42
N VAL A 50 4.41 -0.73 8.63
CA VAL A 50 3.27 -1.52 9.06
C VAL A 50 3.80 -2.83 9.65
N PRO A 51 3.65 -3.07 10.97
CA PRO A 51 4.07 -4.32 11.58
C PRO A 51 3.37 -5.52 10.92
N GLU A 52 4.03 -6.67 10.88
CA GLU A 52 3.49 -7.89 10.26
C GLU A 52 2.07 -8.23 10.73
N LYS A 53 1.88 -8.21 12.06
CA LYS A 53 0.57 -8.43 12.71
C LYS A 53 -0.54 -7.46 12.29
N ASP A 54 -0.21 -6.32 11.67
CA ASP A 54 -1.13 -5.26 11.29
C ASP A 54 -1.26 -5.10 9.75
N ARG A 55 -0.50 -5.87 8.95
CA ARG A 55 -0.52 -5.80 7.47
C ARG A 55 -1.91 -6.03 6.90
N TYR A 56 -2.70 -6.92 7.51
CA TYR A 56 -4.10 -7.16 7.16
C TYR A 56 -4.95 -5.88 7.14
N LYS A 57 -4.64 -4.86 7.95
CA LYS A 57 -5.38 -3.58 7.96
C LYS A 57 -5.19 -2.80 6.66
N VAL A 58 -3.99 -2.85 6.08
CA VAL A 58 -3.67 -2.22 4.80
C VAL A 58 -4.26 -3.02 3.64
N ILE A 59 -4.13 -4.35 3.67
CA ILE A 59 -4.71 -5.23 2.64
C ILE A 59 -6.24 -5.06 2.58
N ASN A 60 -6.90 -4.95 3.73
CA ASN A 60 -8.34 -4.73 3.84
C ASN A 60 -8.82 -3.35 3.34
N LEU A 61 -7.93 -2.41 3.04
CA LEU A 61 -8.32 -1.20 2.31
C LEU A 61 -8.83 -1.54 0.90
N ARG A 62 -8.45 -2.70 0.36
CA ARG A 62 -8.82 -3.18 -0.98
C ARG A 62 -8.57 -2.10 -2.03
N LEU A 63 -7.30 -1.69 -2.13
CA LEU A 63 -6.91 -0.60 -3.04
C LEU A 63 -7.22 -0.92 -4.50
N HIS A 64 -7.31 -2.20 -4.87
CA HIS A 64 -7.71 -2.63 -6.22
C HIS A 64 -9.10 -2.11 -6.63
N ASP A 65 -9.98 -1.85 -5.65
CA ASP A 65 -11.28 -1.21 -5.90
C ASP A 65 -11.15 0.21 -6.49
N GLU A 66 -10.00 0.86 -6.33
CA GLU A 66 -9.69 2.19 -6.85
C GLU A 66 -8.87 2.16 -8.15
N HIS A 67 -8.58 0.98 -8.73
CA HIS A 67 -7.62 0.87 -9.84
C HIS A 67 -7.96 1.76 -11.06
N LEU A 68 -9.24 2.02 -11.31
CA LEU A 68 -9.73 2.90 -12.40
C LEU A 68 -10.16 4.29 -11.91
N SER A 69 -9.96 4.60 -10.63
CA SER A 69 -10.34 5.86 -10.02
C SER A 69 -9.35 6.97 -10.42
N PRO A 70 -9.80 8.17 -10.81
CA PRO A 70 -8.91 9.30 -11.07
C PRO A 70 -8.20 9.80 -9.81
N TYR A 71 -8.68 9.41 -8.63
CA TYR A 71 -8.14 9.78 -7.32
C TYR A 71 -7.11 8.77 -6.80
N PHE A 72 -6.70 7.82 -7.64
CA PHE A 72 -5.76 6.77 -7.29
C PHE A 72 -4.65 6.68 -8.35
N LYS A 73 -3.40 6.63 -7.90
CA LYS A 73 -2.23 6.45 -8.77
C LYS A 73 -1.38 5.33 -8.21
N THR A 74 -0.83 4.47 -9.06
CA THR A 74 -0.05 3.32 -8.59
C THR A 74 0.96 2.89 -9.65
N SER A 75 2.13 2.39 -9.23
CA SER A 75 3.04 1.64 -10.13
C SER A 75 2.59 0.21 -10.35
N MET A 76 1.60 -0.26 -9.59
CA MET A 76 1.12 -1.64 -9.63
C MET A 76 0.08 -1.81 -10.74
N ASN A 77 0.20 -2.89 -11.50
CA ASN A 77 -0.91 -3.36 -12.32
C ASN A 77 -1.97 -4.01 -11.41
N LEU A 78 -3.16 -4.29 -11.94
CA LEU A 78 -4.25 -4.90 -11.18
C LEU A 78 -3.86 -6.26 -10.55
N PHE A 79 -3.05 -7.06 -11.24
CA PHE A 79 -2.59 -8.35 -10.72
C PHE A 79 -1.74 -8.19 -9.47
N HIS A 80 -0.74 -7.31 -9.48
CA HIS A 80 0.07 -6.99 -8.30
C HIS A 80 -0.82 -6.58 -7.11
N MET A 81 -1.85 -5.77 -7.37
CA MET A 81 -2.77 -5.31 -6.32
C MET A 81 -3.66 -6.42 -5.74
N LEU A 82 -4.03 -7.41 -6.55
CA LEU A 82 -4.80 -8.59 -6.11
C LEU A 82 -3.93 -9.61 -5.38
N MET A 83 -2.63 -9.65 -5.69
CA MET A 83 -1.65 -10.55 -5.10
C MET A 83 -0.98 -9.99 -3.83
N LEU A 84 -1.33 -8.78 -3.40
CA LEU A 84 -0.81 -8.22 -2.17
C LEU A 84 -1.23 -9.08 -0.97
N ASP A 85 -0.23 -9.59 -0.26
CA ASP A 85 -0.41 -10.40 0.93
C ASP A 85 0.39 -9.85 2.11
N GLU A 86 0.32 -10.55 3.24
CA GLU A 86 1.01 -10.18 4.46
C GLU A 86 2.52 -10.42 4.39
N SER A 87 3.07 -11.01 3.32
CA SER A 87 4.52 -11.18 3.16
C SER A 87 5.21 -9.88 2.74
N ALA A 88 4.51 -9.03 1.99
CA ALA A 88 5.03 -7.75 1.53
C ALA A 88 5.28 -6.77 2.69
N GLU A 89 6.43 -6.12 2.68
CA GLU A 89 6.69 -5.00 3.58
C GLU A 89 5.88 -3.79 3.13
N MET A 90 5.20 -3.14 4.09
CA MET A 90 4.32 -2.02 3.80
C MET A 90 4.73 -0.84 4.65
N ARG A 91 4.70 0.35 4.05
CA ARG A 91 4.85 1.62 4.77
C ARG A 91 3.77 2.58 4.32
N LEU A 92 3.30 3.40 5.24
CA LEU A 92 2.27 4.41 5.00
C LEU A 92 2.80 5.79 5.36
N TYR A 93 2.72 6.72 4.41
CA TYR A 93 3.23 8.08 4.52
C TYR A 93 2.09 9.07 4.38
N LYS A 94 2.21 10.20 5.07
CA LYS A 94 1.38 11.39 4.83
C LYS A 94 1.94 12.18 3.64
N ALA A 95 1.11 12.42 2.63
CA ALA A 95 1.47 13.25 1.48
C ALA A 95 0.69 14.57 1.49
N GLU A 96 1.09 15.54 0.65
CA GLU A 96 0.49 16.88 0.62
C GLU A 96 -1.02 16.87 0.33
N ASN A 97 -1.48 16.00 -0.56
CA ASN A 97 -2.88 15.90 -1.00
C ASN A 97 -3.46 14.49 -0.86
N GLY A 98 -2.98 13.72 0.12
CA GLY A 98 -3.49 12.39 0.40
C GLY A 98 -2.48 11.48 1.09
N TRP A 99 -2.48 10.23 0.68
CA TRP A 99 -1.76 9.16 1.36
C TRP A 99 -0.90 8.38 0.37
N LEU A 100 0.34 8.12 0.75
CA LEU A 100 1.25 7.31 -0.05
C LEU A 100 1.52 6.00 0.68
N LEU A 101 1.24 4.90 0.02
CA LEU A 101 1.57 3.54 0.46
C LEU A 101 2.72 3.04 -0.39
N THR A 102 3.70 2.40 0.25
CA THR A 102 4.77 1.70 -0.46
C THR A 102 4.76 0.22 -0.08
N PHE A 103 5.03 -0.62 -1.08
CA PHE A 103 5.04 -2.06 -0.96
C PHE A 103 6.37 -2.59 -1.47
N GLU A 104 7.03 -3.41 -0.66
CA GLU A 104 8.29 -4.05 -1.02
C GLU A 104 8.15 -5.58 -0.86
N GLY A 105 8.74 -6.33 -1.78
CA GLY A 105 8.57 -7.79 -1.84
C GLY A 105 7.30 -8.25 -2.58
N VAL A 106 6.60 -7.37 -3.30
CA VAL A 106 5.45 -7.76 -4.13
C VAL A 106 5.90 -8.71 -5.25
N PRO A 107 5.26 -9.89 -5.41
CA PRO A 107 5.59 -10.83 -6.49
C PRO A 107 5.47 -10.16 -7.86
N GLN A 108 6.49 -10.37 -8.71
CA GLN A 108 6.52 -9.84 -10.08
C GLN A 108 5.70 -10.70 -11.05
N GLU A 109 5.53 -11.98 -10.73
CA GLU A 109 4.80 -12.94 -11.53
C GLU A 109 3.65 -13.51 -10.68
N PRO A 110 2.57 -13.99 -11.33
CA PRO A 110 1.52 -14.71 -10.63
C PRO A 110 2.14 -15.86 -9.84
N GLN A 111 1.81 -15.96 -8.55
CA GLN A 111 2.16 -17.18 -7.84
C GLN A 111 1.43 -18.36 -8.49
N PRO A 112 2.12 -19.50 -8.65
CA PRO A 112 1.50 -20.69 -9.19
C PRO A 112 0.28 -21.09 -8.34
N PHE A 113 -0.92 -21.02 -8.92
CA PHE A 113 -2.19 -21.42 -8.30
C PHE A 113 -2.76 -22.64 -9.06
N GLY A 114 -3.28 -23.62 -8.31
CA GLY A 114 -3.83 -24.88 -8.84
C GLY A 114 -2.85 -26.06 -8.85
N GLN A 115 -3.35 -27.29 -9.05
CA GLN A 115 -2.56 -28.53 -9.02
C GLN A 115 -1.42 -28.59 -10.06
N SER A 116 -1.48 -27.74 -11.11
CA SER A 116 -0.51 -27.73 -12.22
C SER A 116 0.36 -26.46 -12.27
N GLY A 117 0.30 -25.62 -11.25
CA GLY A 117 1.18 -24.45 -11.12
C GLY A 117 0.86 -23.25 -12.03
N TYR A 118 -0.05 -23.34 -13.00
CA TYR A 118 -0.59 -22.16 -13.70
C TYR A 118 -2.02 -22.46 -14.15
N ASP A 119 -3.00 -22.35 -13.25
CA ASP A 119 -4.40 -22.36 -13.67
C ASP A 119 -4.76 -20.99 -14.28
N MET A 120 -5.08 -20.99 -15.58
CA MET A 120 -5.41 -19.80 -16.38
C MET A 120 -6.90 -19.45 -16.32
N ARG A 121 -7.64 -19.99 -15.35
CA ARG A 121 -9.07 -19.72 -15.13
C ARG A 121 -9.31 -18.58 -14.15
#